data_AF-A0A972JV89-F1
#
_entry.id   AF-A0A972JV89-F1
#
_cell.length_a   1.000
_cell.length_b   1.000
_cell.length_c   1.000
_cell.angle_alpha   90.00
_cell.angle_beta   90.00
_cell.angle_gamma   90.00
#
_symmetry.space_group_name_H-M   'P 1'
#
loop_
_entity.id
_entity.type
_entity.pdbx_description
1 polymer ?
#
loop_
_entity_poly.entity_id
_entity_poly.type
_entity_poly.pdbx_seq_one_letter_code
_entity_poly.pdbx_strand_id
1 'polypeptide(L)'
;MTDNISNITTTTSDTSANVMVPPVATVQQGAMVYTRICQVSMEYQYINQFTENVQVWLSLPPELPTQQSIQIYDMTPEPISVQYDGNGINRLAFFTLAPGEELRFQLNAQLHRATYDPRAESAAIVLDAEDQARYLRSSPMIQVTDAVRAEAQRIVGDATTQLEQSRRLYLHVIKNYRYKWPPKARGSEAMRVNRHGDCGEYSWVYAALCRSLGIPCRVMVGSWAYGQLSAHVWNEVFIEGIGWMPLDTSFHRTLLYIPPLADLDWVLQRIGHCFGRITPERLVFSIDPDVPLVPAYTEQRAPASYERYQLGGQQLAWGFESLAGAAPYLQPIYVQLSERERPRALSGKLLSKLPTALTVLFVGSKQVQQLLGRWRITPSPQHRLSAWLGWGGIFLSVFFSLFLPLIISMFGTEIHIPSFSLLSSLITIFFFQHIIRINGIRWWLLLLMFPAILDLARTVWSLIA
;
A
#
# COMPACT_ATOMS: atom_id res chain seq x y z
N MET A 1 -2.62 9.79 -4.96
CA MET A 1 -3.86 10.46 -4.49
C MET A 1 -3.85 10.64 -2.97
N THR A 2 -3.53 9.61 -2.19
CA THR A 2 -3.18 9.74 -0.76
C THR A 2 -1.91 10.57 -0.53
N ASP A 3 -1.01 10.66 -1.52
CA ASP A 3 0.24 11.44 -1.43
C ASP A 3 0.02 12.97 -1.26
N ASN A 4 -1.13 13.51 -1.65
CA ASN A 4 -1.48 14.92 -1.39
C ASN A 4 -1.98 15.16 0.04
N ILE A 5 -2.16 14.09 0.82
CA ILE A 5 -2.41 14.10 2.26
C ILE A 5 -1.18 13.48 2.95
N SER A 6 -0.01 14.10 2.76
CA SER A 6 1.28 13.69 3.35
C SER A 6 1.34 13.78 4.89
N ASN A 7 0.19 13.87 5.55
CA ASN A 7 0.01 14.38 6.92
C ASN A 7 -0.58 13.34 7.85
N ILE A 8 -0.45 12.07 7.45
CA ILE A 8 -0.97 10.93 8.17
C ILE A 8 0.22 10.20 8.81
N THR A 9 0.22 10.12 10.13
CA THR A 9 1.09 9.21 10.87
C THR A 9 0.22 8.09 11.40
N THR A 10 0.65 6.84 11.22
CA THR A 10 -0.05 5.69 11.80
C THR A 10 0.95 4.67 12.28
N THR A 11 0.72 4.16 13.47
CA THR A 11 1.47 3.06 14.06
C THR A 11 0.51 1.97 14.47
N THR A 12 0.81 0.75 14.04
CA THR A 12 0.06 -0.45 14.42
C THR A 12 1.00 -1.41 15.09
N SER A 13 0.63 -1.93 16.25
CA SER A 13 1.42 -2.89 17.01
C SER A 13 0.61 -4.15 17.29
N ASP A 14 1.30 -5.29 17.25
CA ASP A 14 0.74 -6.54 17.73
C ASP A 14 0.84 -6.56 19.26
N THR A 15 -0.30 -6.62 19.94
CA THR A 15 -0.34 -6.64 21.41
C THR A 15 -0.35 -8.06 21.97
N SER A 16 -0.43 -9.08 21.12
CA SER A 16 -0.48 -10.49 21.52
C SER A 16 0.83 -11.00 22.13
N ALA A 17 1.94 -10.27 21.98
CA ALA A 17 3.25 -10.68 22.48
C ALA A 17 3.37 -10.73 24.02
N ASN A 18 2.45 -10.13 24.78
CA ASN A 18 2.54 -10.01 26.24
C ASN A 18 1.31 -10.51 27.03
N VAL A 19 0.34 -11.15 26.39
CA VAL A 19 -0.87 -11.65 27.05
C VAL A 19 -1.07 -13.10 26.64
N MET A 20 -1.24 -14.01 27.60
CA MET A 20 -1.69 -15.38 27.31
C MET A 20 -3.00 -15.31 26.52
N VAL A 21 -2.92 -15.48 25.21
CA VAL A 21 -4.10 -15.54 24.35
C VAL A 21 -4.85 -16.82 24.73
N PRO A 22 -6.13 -16.75 25.16
CA PRO A 22 -6.95 -17.94 25.43
C PRO A 22 -7.03 -18.83 24.19
N PRO A 23 -7.43 -20.11 24.32
CA PRO A 23 -7.50 -21.03 23.18
C PRO A 23 -8.21 -20.38 22.00
N VAL A 24 -7.57 -20.50 20.83
CA VAL A 24 -7.99 -19.92 19.56
C VAL A 24 -9.47 -20.20 19.31
N ALA A 25 -10.32 -19.19 19.55
CA ALA A 25 -11.74 -19.30 19.28
C ALA A 25 -11.93 -19.47 17.77
N THR A 26 -12.61 -20.55 17.40
CA THR A 26 -12.98 -20.83 16.01
C THR A 26 -14.48 -20.70 15.88
N VAL A 27 -14.93 -19.81 15.00
CA VAL A 27 -16.35 -19.62 14.68
C VAL A 27 -16.58 -20.13 13.26
N GLN A 28 -17.58 -20.98 13.09
CA GLN A 28 -18.00 -21.47 11.78
C GLN A 28 -19.30 -20.76 11.38
N GLN A 29 -19.35 -20.25 10.16
CA GLN A 29 -20.56 -19.73 9.53
C GLN A 29 -20.71 -20.38 8.16
N GLY A 30 -21.61 -21.37 8.07
CA GLY A 30 -21.69 -22.24 6.90
C GLY A 30 -20.39 -23.01 6.67
N ALA A 31 -19.83 -22.91 5.47
CA ALA A 31 -18.56 -23.52 5.11
C ALA A 31 -17.34 -22.59 5.35
N MET A 32 -17.55 -21.41 5.94
CA MET A 32 -16.47 -20.51 6.33
C MET A 32 -16.06 -20.73 7.79
N VAL A 33 -14.76 -20.90 7.99
CA VAL A 33 -14.13 -21.07 9.30
C VAL A 33 -13.31 -19.81 9.61
N TYR A 34 -13.64 -19.17 10.73
CA TYR A 34 -12.95 -17.98 11.24
C TYR A 34 -12.15 -18.35 12.47
N THR A 35 -10.85 -18.15 12.41
CA THR A 35 -9.92 -18.50 13.48
C THR A 35 -9.31 -17.21 14.02
N ARG A 36 -9.52 -16.87 15.30
CA ARG A 36 -8.86 -15.71 15.91
C ARG A 36 -7.34 -15.91 15.91
N ILE A 37 -6.59 -14.96 15.36
CA ILE A 37 -5.12 -15.08 15.28
C ILE A 37 -4.41 -14.03 16.14
N CYS A 38 -4.83 -12.78 16.09
CA CYS A 38 -4.11 -11.71 16.79
C CYS A 38 -5.06 -10.61 17.31
N GLN A 39 -4.49 -9.73 18.12
CA GLN A 39 -5.12 -8.50 18.56
C GLN A 39 -4.20 -7.34 18.18
N VAL A 40 -4.75 -6.35 17.51
CA VAL A 40 -4.02 -5.19 17.03
C VAL A 40 -4.47 -3.94 17.76
N SER A 41 -3.50 -3.08 18.07
CA SER A 41 -3.74 -1.70 18.49
C SER A 41 -3.27 -0.80 17.38
N MET A 42 -4.11 0.17 17.00
CA MET A 42 -3.82 1.13 15.95
C MET A 42 -4.02 2.54 16.47
N GLU A 43 -3.04 3.39 16.19
CA GLU A 43 -3.10 4.83 16.44
C GLU A 43 -2.95 5.57 15.11
N TYR A 44 -3.97 6.34 14.75
CA TYR A 44 -4.05 7.17 13.56
C TYR A 44 -4.04 8.64 13.95
N GLN A 45 -3.24 9.44 13.21
CA GLN A 45 -3.15 10.87 13.38
C GLN A 45 -3.28 11.57 12.03
N TYR A 46 -4.13 12.60 11.97
CA TYR A 46 -4.25 13.53 10.85
C TYR A 46 -4.13 14.96 11.36
N ILE A 47 -3.29 15.79 10.71
CA ILE A 47 -3.14 17.20 11.05
C ILE A 47 -3.62 18.04 9.88
N ASN A 48 -4.55 18.98 10.14
CA ASN A 48 -4.93 19.97 9.14
C ASN A 48 -3.74 20.93 8.90
N GLN A 49 -3.03 20.76 7.78
CA GLN A 49 -1.92 21.65 7.40
C GLN A 49 -2.37 22.82 6.51
N PHE A 50 -3.65 22.87 6.18
CA PHE A 50 -4.21 23.91 5.35
C PHE A 50 -4.44 25.20 6.16
N THR A 51 -4.69 26.29 5.44
CA THR A 51 -4.85 27.63 6.03
C THR A 51 -6.28 27.92 6.45
N GLU A 52 -7.20 27.03 6.08
CA GLU A 52 -8.63 27.14 6.32
C GLU A 52 -9.12 25.88 7.05
N ASN A 53 -10.37 25.92 7.52
CA ASN A 53 -11.00 24.75 8.12
C ASN A 53 -11.18 23.64 7.07
N VAL A 54 -10.94 22.40 7.48
CA VAL A 54 -11.15 21.21 6.64
C VAL A 54 -12.24 20.37 7.25
N GLN A 55 -13.22 19.98 6.44
CA GLN A 55 -14.21 19.00 6.86
C GLN A 55 -13.66 17.60 6.63
N VAL A 56 -13.86 16.70 7.59
CA VAL A 56 -13.30 15.34 7.57
C VAL A 56 -14.40 14.33 7.88
N TRP A 57 -14.54 13.33 7.02
CA TRP A 57 -15.31 12.12 7.27
C TRP A 57 -14.34 10.98 7.54
N LEU A 58 -14.35 10.44 8.74
CA LEU A 58 -13.56 9.27 9.16
C LEU A 58 -14.47 8.04 9.16
N SER A 59 -14.08 7.00 8.42
CA SER A 59 -14.73 5.69 8.49
C SER A 59 -14.31 4.97 9.75
N LEU A 60 -15.28 4.63 10.58
CA LEU A 60 -15.08 3.79 11.75
C LEU A 60 -15.14 2.32 11.31
N PRO A 61 -14.16 1.50 11.70
CA PRO A 61 -14.09 0.11 11.25
C PRO A 61 -15.31 -0.70 11.71
N PRO A 62 -15.94 -1.50 10.81
CA PRO A 62 -17.15 -2.25 11.12
C PRO A 62 -16.83 -3.59 11.82
N GLU A 63 -17.79 -4.12 12.59
CA GLU A 63 -17.72 -5.49 13.11
C GLU A 63 -17.96 -6.49 11.97
N LEU A 64 -17.05 -7.45 11.79
CA LEU A 64 -17.11 -8.47 10.75
C LEU A 64 -16.60 -9.83 11.28
N PRO A 65 -16.93 -10.96 10.63
CA PRO A 65 -16.34 -12.24 11.01
C PRO A 65 -14.79 -12.27 10.97
N THR A 66 -14.17 -11.42 10.15
CA THR A 66 -12.72 -11.25 10.01
C THR A 66 -12.10 -10.24 10.98
N GLN A 67 -12.92 -9.38 11.61
CA GLN A 67 -12.46 -8.43 12.64
C GLN A 67 -13.55 -8.18 13.69
N GLN A 68 -13.24 -8.47 14.95
CA GLN A 68 -14.21 -8.42 16.03
C GLN A 68 -13.72 -7.62 17.24
N SER A 69 -14.64 -7.31 18.15
CA SER A 69 -14.33 -6.64 19.43
C SER A 69 -13.60 -5.31 19.21
N ILE A 70 -14.12 -4.51 18.28
CA ILE A 70 -13.56 -3.21 17.94
C ILE A 70 -13.87 -2.24 19.08
N GLN A 71 -12.79 -1.70 19.66
CA GLN A 71 -12.87 -0.75 20.77
C GLN A 71 -12.12 0.50 20.39
N ILE A 72 -12.85 1.59 20.18
CA ILE A 72 -12.27 2.93 19.98
C ILE A 72 -12.16 3.57 21.36
N TYR A 73 -10.93 3.87 21.79
CA TYR A 73 -10.67 4.37 23.14
C TYR A 73 -10.11 5.81 23.18
N ASP A 74 -9.67 6.33 22.03
CA ASP A 74 -9.38 7.76 21.85
C ASP A 74 -9.88 8.21 20.48
N MET A 75 -10.59 9.34 20.47
CA MET A 75 -11.02 10.04 19.26
C MET A 75 -11.10 11.52 19.62
N THR A 76 -10.04 12.26 19.29
CA THR A 76 -9.85 13.65 19.70
C THR A 76 -9.57 14.51 18.47
N PRO A 77 -10.28 15.63 18.23
CA PRO A 77 -11.40 16.15 19.02
C PRO A 77 -12.62 15.22 18.97
N GLU A 78 -13.62 15.46 19.82
CA GLU A 78 -14.89 14.74 19.72
C GLU A 78 -15.56 15.00 18.35
N PRO A 79 -16.13 13.97 17.70
CA PRO A 79 -16.82 14.15 16.43
C PRO A 79 -18.06 15.01 16.59
N ILE A 80 -18.32 15.87 15.61
CA ILE A 80 -19.56 16.65 15.52
C ILE A 80 -20.77 15.71 15.38
N SER A 81 -20.60 14.61 14.65
CA SER A 81 -21.60 13.55 14.59
C SER A 81 -20.99 12.20 14.23
N VAL A 82 -21.66 11.12 14.64
CA VAL A 82 -21.35 9.75 14.20
C VAL A 82 -22.63 9.14 13.65
N GLN A 83 -22.66 8.84 12.36
CA GLN A 83 -23.85 8.35 11.66
C GLN A 83 -23.48 7.22 10.72
N TYR A 84 -24.45 6.40 10.34
CA TYR A 84 -24.25 5.55 9.17
C TYR A 84 -24.21 6.41 7.90
N ASP A 85 -23.48 5.94 6.89
CA ASP A 85 -23.52 6.49 5.55
C ASP A 85 -24.95 6.43 4.97
N GLY A 86 -25.17 7.10 3.84
CA GLY A 86 -26.49 7.12 3.20
C GLY A 86 -27.03 5.75 2.80
N ASN A 87 -26.18 4.70 2.82
CA ASN A 87 -26.55 3.33 2.50
C ASN A 87 -26.79 2.46 3.75
N GLY A 88 -26.54 2.96 4.96
CA GLY A 88 -26.65 2.17 6.20
C GLY A 88 -25.51 1.16 6.41
N ILE A 89 -24.40 1.27 5.70
CA ILE A 89 -23.29 0.28 5.70
C ILE A 89 -22.14 0.76 6.57
N ASN A 90 -21.58 1.92 6.25
CA ASN A 90 -20.36 2.42 6.85
C ASN A 90 -20.69 3.41 7.97
N ARG A 91 -20.03 3.32 9.13
CA ARG A 91 -20.17 4.32 10.19
C ARG A 91 -19.16 5.45 9.97
N LEU A 92 -19.64 6.68 9.83
CA LEU A 92 -18.85 7.86 9.56
C LEU A 92 -18.85 8.79 10.78
N ALA A 93 -17.66 9.15 11.25
CA ALA A 93 -17.45 10.23 12.21
C ALA A 93 -17.09 11.51 11.44
N PHE A 94 -17.81 12.60 11.72
CA PHE A 94 -17.65 13.87 11.02
C PHE A 94 -16.99 14.93 11.90
N PHE A 95 -16.05 15.69 11.32
CA PHE A 95 -15.30 16.74 11.98
C PHE A 95 -15.19 17.98 11.11
N THR A 96 -15.01 19.13 11.75
CA THR A 96 -14.47 20.34 11.12
C THR A 96 -13.22 20.72 11.88
N LEU A 97 -12.06 20.61 11.23
CA LEU A 97 -10.76 20.81 11.86
C LEU A 97 -10.20 22.17 11.48
N ALA A 98 -9.83 22.98 12.47
CA ALA A 98 -9.18 24.27 12.27
C ALA A 98 -7.74 24.12 11.73
N PRO A 99 -7.14 25.18 11.16
CA PRO A 99 -5.74 25.17 10.74
C PRO A 99 -4.79 24.75 11.86
N GLY A 100 -4.02 23.70 11.63
CA GLY A 100 -3.09 23.11 12.60
C GLY A 100 -3.73 22.19 13.64
N GLU A 101 -5.06 22.03 13.63
CA GLU A 101 -5.74 21.10 14.52
C GLU A 101 -5.45 19.65 14.12
N GLU A 102 -5.34 18.80 15.14
CA GLU A 102 -4.98 17.40 15.03
C GLU A 102 -6.18 16.52 15.37
N LEU A 103 -6.49 15.59 14.47
CA LEU A 103 -7.37 14.46 14.71
C LEU A 103 -6.53 13.24 15.10
N ARG A 104 -6.72 12.75 16.32
CA ARG A 104 -6.23 11.45 16.79
C ARG A 104 -7.36 10.45 16.89
N PHE A 105 -7.07 9.21 16.49
CA PHE A 105 -8.00 8.10 16.51
C PHE A 105 -7.26 6.83 16.90
N GLN A 106 -7.65 6.22 18.02
CA GLN A 106 -7.02 5.00 18.52
C GLN A 106 -8.05 3.89 18.75
N LEU A 107 -7.70 2.67 18.32
CA LEU A 107 -8.55 1.52 18.48
C LEU A 107 -7.79 0.22 18.76
N ASN A 108 -8.50 -0.72 19.38
CA ASN A 108 -8.13 -2.12 19.45
C ASN A 108 -9.10 -2.96 18.62
N ALA A 109 -8.61 -4.00 17.97
CA ALA A 109 -9.43 -4.97 17.25
C ALA A 109 -8.83 -6.38 17.32
N GLN A 110 -9.69 -7.41 17.33
CA GLN A 110 -9.28 -8.81 17.17
C GLN A 110 -9.39 -9.20 15.70
N LEU A 111 -8.31 -9.71 15.11
CA LEU A 111 -8.29 -10.08 13.69
C LEU A 111 -8.30 -11.60 13.51
N HIS A 112 -9.14 -12.04 12.59
CA HIS A 112 -9.45 -13.45 12.37
C HIS A 112 -9.03 -13.86 10.97
N ARG A 113 -8.37 -15.01 10.86
CA ARG A 113 -8.15 -15.68 9.58
C ARG A 113 -9.45 -16.30 9.13
N ALA A 114 -9.84 -16.10 7.87
CA ALA A 114 -10.97 -16.81 7.29
C ALA A 114 -10.49 -17.87 6.30
N THR A 115 -11.12 -19.04 6.33
CA THR A 115 -10.80 -20.17 5.45
C THR A 115 -12.08 -20.89 5.05
N TYR A 116 -12.26 -21.09 3.76
CA TYR A 116 -13.28 -21.97 3.21
C TYR A 116 -12.91 -23.44 3.42
N ASP A 117 -13.82 -24.21 4.04
CA ASP A 117 -13.73 -25.67 4.14
C ASP A 117 -14.66 -26.34 3.12
N PRO A 118 -14.13 -26.91 2.02
CA PRO A 118 -14.94 -27.58 1.02
C PRO A 118 -15.59 -28.90 1.49
N ARG A 119 -15.26 -29.37 2.70
CA ARG A 119 -15.86 -30.56 3.31
C ARG A 119 -17.04 -30.24 4.22
N ALA A 120 -17.22 -28.97 4.58
CA ALA A 120 -18.35 -28.56 5.38
C ALA A 120 -19.65 -28.71 4.57
N GLU A 121 -20.71 -29.14 5.24
CA GLU A 121 -22.03 -29.19 4.61
C GLU A 121 -22.49 -27.78 4.26
N SER A 122 -23.09 -27.63 3.07
CA SER A 122 -23.71 -26.38 2.66
C SER A 122 -24.83 -26.02 3.63
N ALA A 123 -24.78 -24.83 4.20
CA ALA A 123 -25.86 -24.31 5.04
C ALA A 123 -26.93 -23.63 4.18
N ALA A 124 -28.12 -23.37 4.72
CA ALA A 124 -29.14 -22.55 4.05
C ALA A 124 -28.83 -21.05 4.25
N ILE A 125 -27.65 -20.61 3.79
CA ILE A 125 -27.22 -19.20 3.91
C ILE A 125 -27.61 -18.48 2.62
N VAL A 126 -28.61 -17.61 2.76
CA VAL A 126 -29.12 -16.76 1.68
C VAL A 126 -28.95 -15.31 2.12
N LEU A 127 -28.54 -14.46 1.17
CA LEU A 127 -28.41 -13.03 1.40
C LEU A 127 -29.81 -12.40 1.34
N ASP A 128 -30.12 -11.46 2.23
CA ASP A 128 -31.40 -10.75 2.13
C ASP A 128 -31.48 -9.94 0.83
N ALA A 129 -32.70 -9.59 0.43
CA ALA A 129 -32.95 -8.93 -0.84
C ALA A 129 -32.30 -7.55 -0.96
N GLU A 130 -32.12 -6.84 0.17
CA GLU A 130 -31.51 -5.51 0.19
C GLU A 130 -30.01 -5.62 -0.05
N ASP A 131 -29.32 -6.48 0.70
CA ASP A 131 -27.90 -6.75 0.52
C ASP A 131 -27.62 -7.39 -0.85
N GLN A 132 -28.51 -8.26 -1.34
CA GLN A 132 -28.39 -8.82 -2.69
C GLN A 132 -28.48 -7.73 -3.76
N ALA A 133 -29.48 -6.86 -3.72
CA ALA A 133 -29.61 -5.75 -4.66
C ALA A 133 -28.40 -4.80 -4.57
N ARG A 134 -27.97 -4.49 -3.35
CA ARG A 134 -26.81 -3.65 -3.05
C ARG A 134 -25.54 -4.22 -3.66
N TYR A 135 -25.18 -5.46 -3.38
CA TYR A 135 -23.91 -6.04 -3.85
C TYR A 135 -23.97 -6.60 -5.27
N LEU A 136 -25.07 -6.40 -5.98
CA LEU A 136 -25.21 -6.59 -7.44
C LEU A 136 -25.25 -5.27 -8.21
N ARG A 137 -25.40 -4.12 -7.54
CA ARG A 137 -25.57 -2.83 -8.19
C ARG A 137 -24.34 -2.41 -9.00
N SER A 138 -24.60 -1.70 -10.08
CA SER A 138 -23.60 -0.88 -10.77
C SER A 138 -23.39 0.42 -10.01
N SER A 139 -22.16 0.91 -9.98
CA SER A 139 -21.77 2.21 -9.42
C SER A 139 -20.68 2.87 -10.27
N PRO A 140 -20.35 4.16 -10.06
CA PRO A 140 -19.30 4.83 -10.81
C PRO A 140 -17.95 4.10 -10.77
N MET A 141 -17.51 3.61 -9.59
CA MET A 141 -16.26 2.87 -9.45
C MET A 141 -16.38 1.40 -9.88
N ILE A 142 -17.58 0.80 -9.82
CA ILE A 142 -17.86 -0.59 -10.21
C ILE A 142 -18.97 -0.62 -11.28
N GLN A 143 -18.57 -0.41 -12.53
CA GLN A 143 -19.49 -0.34 -13.66
C GLN A 143 -19.87 -1.74 -14.14
N VAL A 144 -21.16 -2.06 -14.12
CA VAL A 144 -21.73 -3.30 -14.66
C VAL A 144 -22.39 -2.99 -15.99
N THR A 145 -21.70 -3.31 -17.08
CA THR A 145 -22.13 -3.03 -18.46
C THR A 145 -22.28 -4.33 -19.27
N ASP A 146 -22.91 -4.27 -20.44
CA ASP A 146 -23.00 -5.42 -21.33
C ASP A 146 -21.62 -5.91 -21.80
N ALA A 147 -20.65 -5.00 -21.96
CA ALA A 147 -19.26 -5.37 -22.27
C ALA A 147 -18.61 -6.15 -21.12
N VAL A 148 -18.83 -5.74 -19.86
CA VAL A 148 -18.37 -6.48 -18.67
C VAL A 148 -19.05 -7.84 -18.60
N ARG A 149 -20.36 -7.91 -18.83
CA ARG A 149 -21.13 -9.16 -18.84
C ARG A 149 -20.64 -10.13 -19.90
N ALA A 150 -20.44 -9.67 -21.14
CA ALA A 150 -19.94 -10.50 -22.23
C ALA A 150 -18.52 -11.03 -21.94
N GLU A 151 -17.66 -10.18 -21.36
CA GLU A 151 -16.34 -10.59 -20.90
C GLU A 151 -16.42 -11.65 -19.80
N ALA A 152 -17.27 -11.45 -18.78
CA ALA A 152 -17.47 -12.39 -17.70
C ALA A 152 -18.01 -13.75 -18.20
N GLN A 153 -19.03 -13.75 -19.08
CA GLN A 153 -19.60 -14.95 -19.69
C GLN A 153 -18.56 -15.75 -20.47
N ARG A 154 -17.71 -15.07 -21.26
CA ARG A 154 -16.61 -15.71 -21.98
C ARG A 154 -15.57 -16.32 -21.03
N ILE A 155 -15.27 -15.66 -19.91
CA ILE A 155 -14.31 -16.17 -18.92
C ILE A 155 -14.86 -17.41 -18.20
N VAL A 156 -16.13 -17.39 -17.81
CA VAL A 156 -16.71 -18.51 -17.05
C VAL A 156 -17.06 -19.71 -17.93
N GLY A 157 -17.33 -19.52 -19.21
CA GLY A 157 -17.57 -20.61 -20.16
C GLY A 157 -18.75 -21.50 -19.74
N ASP A 158 -18.49 -22.79 -19.58
CA ASP A 158 -19.47 -23.83 -19.22
C ASP A 158 -19.69 -23.99 -17.70
N ALA A 159 -19.13 -23.12 -16.86
CA ALA A 159 -19.29 -23.21 -15.41
C ALA A 159 -20.75 -23.04 -14.98
N THR A 160 -21.30 -24.07 -14.31
CA THR A 160 -22.70 -24.12 -13.89
C THR A 160 -22.97 -23.64 -12.47
N THR A 161 -21.93 -23.50 -11.63
CA THR A 161 -22.06 -23.08 -10.23
C THR A 161 -21.44 -21.70 -10.00
N GLN A 162 -22.03 -20.91 -9.10
CA GLN A 162 -21.49 -19.59 -8.72
C GLN A 162 -20.06 -19.69 -8.15
N LEU A 163 -19.76 -20.77 -7.42
CA LEU A 163 -18.44 -21.04 -6.88
C LEU A 163 -17.40 -21.17 -8.00
N GLU A 164 -17.68 -22.01 -9.00
CA GLU A 164 -16.78 -22.24 -10.12
C GLU A 164 -16.66 -21.01 -11.01
N GLN A 165 -17.77 -20.31 -11.29
CA GLN A 165 -17.78 -19.04 -12.01
C GLN A 165 -16.86 -18.01 -11.31
N SER A 166 -17.03 -17.81 -10.01
CA SER A 166 -16.23 -16.88 -9.19
C SER A 166 -14.74 -17.25 -9.18
N ARG A 167 -14.42 -18.55 -9.14
CA ARG A 167 -13.05 -19.05 -9.18
C ARG A 167 -12.39 -18.81 -10.53
N ARG A 168 -13.09 -19.07 -11.64
CA ARG A 168 -12.59 -18.81 -13.00
C ARG A 168 -12.34 -17.31 -13.23
N LEU A 169 -13.25 -16.45 -12.78
CA LEU A 169 -13.03 -15.00 -12.79
C LEU A 169 -11.78 -14.59 -12.00
N TYR A 170 -11.62 -15.14 -10.78
CA TYR A 170 -10.48 -14.85 -9.91
C TYR A 170 -9.15 -15.22 -10.56
N LEU A 171 -9.05 -16.44 -11.10
CA LEU A 171 -7.86 -16.92 -11.80
C LEU A 171 -7.59 -16.10 -13.06
N HIS A 172 -8.64 -15.72 -13.81
CA HIS A 172 -8.50 -14.89 -15.00
C HIS A 172 -7.93 -13.51 -14.67
N VAL A 173 -8.44 -12.83 -13.64
CA VAL A 173 -7.95 -11.52 -13.22
C VAL A 173 -6.46 -11.61 -12.85
N ILE A 174 -6.08 -12.61 -12.04
CA ILE A 174 -4.68 -12.83 -11.64
C ILE A 174 -3.78 -13.10 -12.85
N LYS A 175 -4.23 -13.93 -13.80
CA LYS A 175 -3.39 -14.32 -14.93
C LYS A 175 -3.21 -13.20 -15.94
N ASN A 176 -4.26 -12.41 -16.20
CA ASN A 176 -4.31 -11.54 -17.38
C ASN A 176 -4.14 -10.05 -17.08
N TYR A 177 -4.16 -9.64 -15.81
CA TYR A 177 -3.95 -8.25 -15.42
C TYR A 177 -2.56 -8.06 -14.77
N ARG A 178 -2.05 -6.82 -14.78
CA ARG A 178 -0.72 -6.46 -14.26
C ARG A 178 -0.81 -5.44 -13.15
N TYR A 179 -0.03 -5.64 -12.09
CA TYR A 179 0.07 -4.65 -11.02
C TYR A 179 0.86 -3.43 -11.49
N LYS A 180 0.32 -2.23 -11.31
CA LYS A 180 0.96 -0.97 -11.65
C LYS A 180 0.50 0.14 -10.73
N TRP A 181 1.45 0.79 -10.06
CA TRP A 181 1.24 1.94 -9.19
C TRP A 181 2.11 3.13 -9.64
N PRO A 182 1.58 4.37 -9.63
CA PRO A 182 0.16 4.71 -9.47
C PRO A 182 -0.63 4.50 -10.77
N PRO A 183 -1.95 4.21 -10.69
CA PRO A 183 -2.82 4.15 -11.86
C PRO A 183 -3.07 5.55 -12.44
N LYS A 184 -3.24 5.64 -13.77
CA LYS A 184 -3.58 6.90 -14.45
C LYS A 184 -5.06 7.26 -14.35
N ALA A 185 -5.91 6.24 -14.27
CA ALA A 185 -7.36 6.35 -14.15
C ALA A 185 -7.82 5.20 -13.26
N ARG A 186 -8.82 5.46 -12.40
CA ARG A 186 -9.33 4.49 -11.44
C ARG A 186 -10.77 4.04 -11.76
N GLY A 187 -11.12 2.86 -11.28
CA GLY A 187 -12.42 2.22 -11.46
C GLY A 187 -12.35 0.93 -12.30
N SER A 188 -13.40 0.13 -12.23
CA SER A 188 -13.47 -1.20 -12.87
C SER A 188 -13.26 -1.14 -14.38
N GLU A 189 -13.86 -0.14 -15.05
CA GLU A 189 -13.76 0.02 -16.50
C GLU A 189 -12.34 0.45 -16.93
N ALA A 190 -11.71 1.35 -16.17
CA ALA A 190 -10.32 1.75 -16.41
C ALA A 190 -9.39 0.54 -16.30
N MET A 191 -9.59 -0.32 -15.30
CA MET A 191 -8.84 -1.57 -15.15
C MET A 191 -9.10 -2.53 -16.31
N ARG A 192 -10.38 -2.76 -16.66
CA ARG A 192 -10.79 -3.67 -17.74
C ARG A 192 -10.18 -3.30 -19.09
N VAL A 193 -10.12 -2.01 -19.41
CA VAL A 193 -9.54 -1.53 -20.68
C VAL A 193 -8.01 -1.54 -20.63
N ASN A 194 -7.40 -1.00 -19.58
CA ASN A 194 -5.94 -0.84 -19.51
C ASN A 194 -5.18 -2.13 -19.17
N ARG A 195 -5.88 -3.12 -18.59
CA ARG A 195 -5.32 -4.39 -18.08
C ARG A 195 -4.22 -4.21 -17.03
N HIS A 196 -4.17 -3.05 -16.38
CA HIS A 196 -3.22 -2.77 -15.30
C HIS A 196 -3.76 -1.76 -14.28
N GLY A 197 -3.35 -1.90 -13.03
CA GLY A 197 -3.73 -1.03 -11.92
C GLY A 197 -3.19 -1.55 -10.59
N ASP A 198 -3.60 -0.93 -9.50
CA ASP A 198 -3.23 -1.33 -8.13
C ASP A 198 -4.33 -2.15 -7.44
N CYS A 199 -4.19 -2.40 -6.14
CA CYS A 199 -5.13 -3.19 -5.35
C CYS A 199 -6.59 -2.73 -5.51
N GLY A 200 -6.86 -1.43 -5.62
CA GLY A 200 -8.20 -0.89 -5.87
C GLY A 200 -8.76 -1.32 -7.22
N GLU A 201 -7.99 -1.12 -8.31
CA GLU A 201 -8.41 -1.53 -9.65
C GLU A 201 -8.65 -3.04 -9.78
N TYR A 202 -7.80 -3.86 -9.18
CA TYR A 202 -7.97 -5.31 -9.10
C TYR A 202 -9.29 -5.69 -8.43
N SER A 203 -9.64 -5.01 -7.34
CA SER A 203 -10.86 -5.29 -6.62
C SER A 203 -12.12 -4.81 -7.31
N TRP A 204 -12.09 -3.63 -7.94
CA TRP A 204 -13.24 -3.11 -8.66
C TRP A 204 -13.55 -3.91 -9.93
N VAL A 205 -12.53 -4.35 -10.69
CA VAL A 205 -12.76 -5.16 -11.90
C VAL A 205 -13.29 -6.55 -11.54
N TYR A 206 -12.77 -7.17 -10.47
CA TYR A 206 -13.28 -8.46 -10.01
C TYR A 206 -14.74 -8.35 -9.58
N ALA A 207 -15.08 -7.33 -8.78
CA ALA A 207 -16.45 -7.08 -8.35
C ALA A 207 -17.39 -6.85 -9.56
N ALA A 208 -16.98 -6.04 -10.54
CA ALA A 208 -17.79 -5.77 -11.74
C ALA A 208 -18.10 -7.06 -12.53
N LEU A 209 -17.10 -7.95 -12.69
CA LEU A 209 -17.29 -9.23 -13.37
C LEU A 209 -18.27 -10.14 -12.61
N CYS A 210 -18.11 -10.30 -11.29
CA CYS A 210 -19.02 -11.09 -10.46
C CYS A 210 -20.45 -10.55 -10.53
N ARG A 211 -20.62 -9.24 -10.30
CA ARG A 211 -21.94 -8.58 -10.30
C ARG A 211 -22.65 -8.71 -11.64
N SER A 212 -21.91 -8.66 -12.75
CA SER A 212 -22.47 -8.82 -14.10
C SER A 212 -23.10 -10.19 -14.36
N LEU A 213 -22.70 -11.22 -13.60
CA LEU A 213 -23.23 -12.58 -13.65
C LEU A 213 -24.27 -12.87 -12.56
N GLY A 214 -24.69 -11.86 -11.79
CA GLY A 214 -25.63 -12.07 -10.68
C GLY A 214 -24.99 -12.67 -9.43
N ILE A 215 -23.67 -12.59 -9.27
CA ILE A 215 -22.94 -13.06 -8.08
C ILE A 215 -22.65 -11.85 -7.18
N PRO A 216 -23.24 -11.76 -5.97
CA PRO A 216 -23.01 -10.63 -5.08
C PRO A 216 -21.54 -10.56 -4.66
N CYS A 217 -20.93 -9.39 -4.82
CA CYS A 217 -19.54 -9.17 -4.45
C CYS A 217 -19.36 -7.78 -3.85
N ARG A 218 -18.74 -7.71 -2.67
CA ARG A 218 -18.41 -6.46 -1.98
C ARG A 218 -16.91 -6.22 -2.00
N VAL A 219 -16.53 -4.94 -2.03
CA VAL A 219 -15.13 -4.50 -1.97
C VAL A 219 -14.82 -4.09 -0.54
N MET A 220 -13.72 -4.59 0.02
CA MET A 220 -13.27 -4.25 1.36
C MET A 220 -12.14 -3.24 1.22
N VAL A 221 -12.30 -2.06 1.82
CA VAL A 221 -11.31 -0.98 1.79
C VAL A 221 -10.72 -0.85 3.19
N GLY A 222 -9.42 -1.12 3.29
CA GLY A 222 -8.77 -1.32 4.58
C GLY A 222 -7.27 -1.11 4.50
N SER A 223 -6.57 -1.49 5.56
CA SER A 223 -5.12 -1.43 5.63
C SER A 223 -4.55 -2.79 5.99
N TRP A 224 -3.27 -3.00 5.67
CA TRP A 224 -2.46 -3.96 6.40
C TRP A 224 -2.38 -3.53 7.88
N ALA A 225 -2.52 -4.50 8.79
CA ALA A 225 -2.66 -4.28 10.23
C ALA A 225 -1.33 -4.32 11.00
N TYR A 226 -0.20 -4.53 10.32
CA TYR A 226 1.11 -4.54 10.94
C TYR A 226 2.01 -3.48 10.34
N GLY A 227 2.70 -2.74 11.20
CA GLY A 227 3.58 -1.64 10.80
C GLY A 227 2.81 -0.36 10.54
N GLN A 228 3.28 0.41 9.55
CA GLN A 228 2.61 1.63 9.11
C GLN A 228 1.35 1.28 8.32
N LEU A 229 0.30 2.11 8.46
CA LEU A 229 -0.93 1.97 7.70
C LEU A 229 -0.63 1.99 6.21
N SER A 230 -0.88 0.86 5.56
CA SER A 230 -0.61 0.62 4.16
C SER A 230 -1.93 0.26 3.49
N ALA A 231 -2.40 1.19 2.66
CA ALA A 231 -3.68 1.08 1.98
C ALA A 231 -3.79 -0.21 1.18
N HIS A 232 -4.90 -0.92 1.39
CA HIS A 232 -5.16 -2.18 0.74
C HIS A 232 -6.64 -2.42 0.50
N VAL A 233 -6.93 -2.94 -0.69
CA VAL A 233 -8.30 -3.20 -1.13
C VAL A 233 -8.39 -4.63 -1.61
N TRP A 234 -9.44 -5.33 -1.19
CA TRP A 234 -9.71 -6.72 -1.58
C TRP A 234 -11.21 -6.97 -1.72
N ASN A 235 -11.62 -8.21 -1.94
CA ASN A 235 -13.03 -8.55 -2.17
C ASN A 235 -13.52 -9.63 -1.21
N GLU A 236 -14.83 -9.63 -1.01
CA GLU A 236 -15.58 -10.79 -0.55
C GLU A 236 -16.68 -11.09 -1.57
N VAL A 237 -16.83 -12.37 -1.92
CA VAL A 237 -17.87 -12.85 -2.83
C VAL A 237 -18.85 -13.71 -2.04
N PHE A 238 -20.14 -13.47 -2.19
CA PHE A 238 -21.15 -14.28 -1.53
C PHE A 238 -21.49 -15.47 -2.42
N ILE A 239 -21.32 -16.68 -1.90
CA ILE A 239 -21.77 -17.90 -2.55
C ILE A 239 -22.86 -18.51 -1.70
N GLU A 240 -24.02 -18.75 -2.31
CA GLU A 240 -25.16 -19.36 -1.61
C GLU A 240 -24.75 -20.67 -0.94
N GLY A 241 -25.12 -20.79 0.33
CA GLY A 241 -24.79 -21.92 1.19
C GLY A 241 -23.36 -22.05 1.70
N ILE A 242 -22.44 -21.20 1.23
CA ILE A 242 -21.09 -21.04 1.80
C ILE A 242 -21.02 -19.77 2.65
N GLY A 243 -21.57 -18.66 2.16
CA GLY A 243 -21.47 -17.32 2.77
C GLY A 243 -20.44 -16.42 2.07
N TRP A 244 -20.00 -15.38 2.77
CA TRP A 244 -19.00 -14.43 2.28
C TRP A 244 -17.60 -15.06 2.26
N MET A 245 -17.10 -15.34 1.06
CA MET A 245 -15.77 -15.86 0.81
C MET A 245 -14.79 -14.73 0.49
N PRO A 246 -13.72 -14.54 1.28
CA PRO A 246 -12.74 -13.52 0.99
C PRO A 246 -11.74 -13.98 -0.07
N LEU A 247 -11.25 -13.02 -0.84
CA LEU A 247 -10.23 -13.22 -1.85
C LEU A 247 -9.48 -11.92 -2.14
N ASP A 248 -8.26 -12.07 -2.63
CA ASP A 248 -7.40 -10.94 -2.97
C ASP A 248 -6.65 -11.20 -4.28
N THR A 249 -7.22 -10.69 -5.37
CA THR A 249 -6.61 -10.83 -6.70
C THR A 249 -5.29 -10.07 -6.82
N SER A 250 -5.12 -8.96 -6.09
CA SER A 250 -3.92 -8.12 -6.15
C SER A 250 -2.73 -8.73 -5.42
N PHE A 251 -2.94 -9.25 -4.21
CA PHE A 251 -1.89 -9.90 -3.43
C PHE A 251 -1.55 -11.28 -4.02
N HIS A 252 -2.55 -12.08 -4.38
CA HIS A 252 -2.28 -13.40 -4.96
C HIS A 252 -1.64 -13.34 -6.35
N ARG A 253 -1.78 -12.21 -7.08
CA ARG A 253 -0.98 -11.94 -8.29
C ARG A 253 0.52 -11.98 -8.03
N THR A 254 0.96 -11.59 -6.83
CA THR A 254 2.38 -11.54 -6.49
C THR A 254 3.03 -12.92 -6.45
N LEU A 255 2.25 -13.98 -6.25
CA LEU A 255 2.71 -15.37 -6.27
C LEU A 255 3.20 -15.81 -7.66
N LEU A 256 2.79 -15.13 -8.74
CA LEU A 256 3.34 -15.36 -10.08
C LEU A 256 4.78 -14.84 -10.26
N TYR A 257 5.33 -14.09 -9.29
CA TYR A 257 6.74 -13.67 -9.28
C TYR A 257 7.64 -14.61 -8.46
N ILE A 258 7.12 -15.73 -7.97
CA ILE A 258 7.92 -16.81 -7.38
C ILE A 258 8.96 -17.28 -8.44
N PRO A 259 10.22 -17.58 -8.05
CA PRO A 259 11.35 -17.70 -8.98
C PRO A 259 11.10 -18.64 -10.18
N PRO A 260 11.75 -18.39 -11.34
CA PRO A 260 11.48 -19.03 -12.63
C PRO A 260 11.68 -20.55 -12.68
N LEU A 261 12.20 -21.17 -11.61
CA LEU A 261 12.29 -22.62 -11.46
C LEU A 261 10.98 -23.27 -10.97
N ALA A 262 9.99 -22.47 -10.56
CA ALA A 262 8.68 -22.97 -10.16
C ALA A 262 7.81 -23.26 -11.39
N ASP A 263 7.28 -24.47 -11.45
CA ASP A 263 6.29 -24.88 -12.45
C ASP A 263 5.06 -23.97 -12.39
N LEU A 264 4.63 -23.42 -13.53
CA LEU A 264 3.48 -22.51 -13.61
C LEU A 264 2.19 -23.18 -13.14
N ASP A 265 1.99 -24.46 -13.42
CA ASP A 265 0.80 -25.20 -12.97
C ASP A 265 0.80 -25.35 -11.46
N TRP A 266 1.97 -25.61 -10.86
CA TRP A 266 2.13 -25.62 -9.41
C TRP A 266 1.83 -24.25 -8.78
N VAL A 267 2.31 -23.16 -9.39
CA VAL A 267 2.02 -21.79 -8.93
C VAL A 267 0.52 -21.49 -9.03
N LEU A 268 -0.13 -21.86 -10.13
CA LEU A 268 -1.56 -21.67 -10.33
C LEU A 268 -2.40 -22.50 -9.36
N GLN A 269 -1.99 -23.74 -9.03
CA GLN A 269 -2.62 -24.54 -7.99
C GLN A 269 -2.53 -23.83 -6.63
N ARG A 270 -1.35 -23.30 -6.28
CA ARG A 270 -1.14 -22.55 -5.03
C ARG A 270 -2.00 -21.29 -4.96
N ILE A 271 -2.11 -20.54 -6.06
CA ILE A 271 -3.03 -19.40 -6.18
C ILE A 271 -4.48 -19.87 -6.03
N GLY A 272 -4.82 -21.01 -6.61
CA GLY A 272 -6.13 -21.65 -6.48
C GLY A 272 -6.46 -22.09 -5.05
N HIS A 273 -5.46 -22.42 -4.23
CA HIS A 273 -5.62 -22.70 -2.80
C HIS A 273 -5.84 -21.45 -1.95
N CYS A 274 -5.48 -20.26 -2.45
CA CYS A 274 -5.75 -19.00 -1.78
C CYS A 274 -7.19 -18.49 -1.98
N PHE A 275 -7.95 -19.07 -2.91
CA PHE A 275 -9.35 -18.71 -3.12
C PHE A 275 -10.21 -19.13 -1.91
N GLY A 276 -10.98 -18.19 -1.35
CA GLY A 276 -11.72 -18.41 -0.11
C GLY A 276 -10.84 -18.38 1.15
N ARG A 277 -9.65 -17.80 1.07
CA ARG A 277 -8.74 -17.64 2.20
C ARG A 277 -8.24 -16.20 2.28
N ILE A 278 -8.18 -15.68 3.49
CA ILE A 278 -7.52 -14.41 3.78
C ILE A 278 -6.77 -14.51 5.09
N THR A 279 -5.59 -13.92 5.10
CA THR A 279 -4.70 -13.89 6.26
C THR A 279 -5.12 -12.73 7.20
N PRO A 280 -4.85 -12.85 8.51
CA PRO A 280 -5.39 -11.96 9.54
C PRO A 280 -4.69 -10.60 9.64
N GLU A 281 -3.79 -10.24 8.73
CA GLU A 281 -2.98 -9.03 8.83
C GLU A 281 -3.65 -7.81 8.19
N ARG A 282 -4.97 -7.73 8.23
CA ARG A 282 -5.75 -6.69 7.55
C ARG A 282 -6.87 -6.18 8.41
N LEU A 283 -7.08 -4.87 8.38
CA LEU A 283 -8.15 -4.16 9.07
C LEU A 283 -8.99 -3.41 8.03
N VAL A 284 -10.29 -3.66 8.02
CA VAL A 284 -11.30 -3.00 7.19
C VAL A 284 -11.72 -1.70 7.84
N PHE A 285 -11.78 -0.63 7.05
CA PHE A 285 -12.34 0.66 7.44
C PHE A 285 -13.70 0.92 6.81
N SER A 286 -13.85 0.61 5.52
CA SER A 286 -15.10 0.77 4.79
C SER A 286 -15.38 -0.40 3.86
N ILE A 287 -16.65 -0.58 3.55
CA ILE A 287 -17.20 -1.60 2.67
C ILE A 287 -17.84 -0.89 1.48
N ASP A 288 -17.45 -1.36 0.31
CA ASP A 288 -17.80 -0.87 -1.02
C ASP A 288 -17.24 0.54 -1.33
N PRO A 289 -16.99 0.86 -2.62
CA PRO A 289 -16.69 2.22 -3.04
C PRO A 289 -17.97 3.05 -3.12
N ASP A 290 -17.82 4.31 -3.52
CA ASP A 290 -18.94 5.24 -3.72
C ASP A 290 -19.75 5.42 -2.42
N VAL A 291 -19.06 5.69 -1.31
CA VAL A 291 -19.62 5.84 0.04
C VAL A 291 -20.35 7.19 0.16
N PRO A 292 -21.69 7.22 0.30
CA PRO A 292 -22.42 8.48 0.44
C PRO A 292 -22.06 9.17 1.75
N LEU A 293 -21.66 10.42 1.66
CA LEU A 293 -21.15 11.14 2.82
C LEU A 293 -22.30 11.71 3.67
N VAL A 294 -22.18 11.59 4.99
CA VAL A 294 -23.12 12.13 5.98
C VAL A 294 -22.34 12.91 7.03
N PRO A 295 -22.57 14.24 7.19
CA PRO A 295 -23.45 15.09 6.39
C PRO A 295 -23.08 15.10 4.90
N ALA A 296 -24.05 15.47 4.06
CA ALA A 296 -23.90 15.45 2.61
C ALA A 296 -22.73 16.33 2.15
N TYR A 297 -21.93 15.80 1.23
CA TYR A 297 -20.84 16.54 0.63
C TYR A 297 -21.37 17.73 -0.16
N THR A 298 -20.81 18.90 0.08
CA THR A 298 -21.18 20.11 -0.65
C THR A 298 -20.13 20.37 -1.72
N GLU A 299 -20.48 20.24 -3.00
CA GLU A 299 -19.54 20.49 -4.09
C GLU A 299 -18.95 21.90 -4.02
N GLN A 300 -17.64 22.01 -4.19
CA GLN A 300 -16.92 23.29 -4.24
C GLN A 300 -16.18 23.43 -5.56
N ARG A 301 -16.02 24.67 -6.04
CA ARG A 301 -15.28 24.91 -7.26
C ARG A 301 -13.78 24.79 -6.97
N ALA A 302 -13.17 23.76 -7.53
CA ALA A 302 -11.72 23.64 -7.49
C ALA A 302 -11.04 24.82 -8.24
N PRO A 303 -9.88 25.29 -7.78
CA PRO A 303 -9.06 26.23 -8.53
C PRO A 303 -8.77 25.69 -9.94
N ALA A 304 -8.74 26.57 -10.96
CA ALA A 304 -8.56 26.14 -12.35
C ALA A 304 -7.24 25.38 -12.61
N SER A 305 -6.22 25.60 -11.78
CA SER A 305 -4.93 24.91 -11.84
C SER A 305 -4.86 23.64 -10.99
N TYR A 306 -5.94 23.26 -10.30
CA TYR A 306 -5.96 22.09 -9.43
C TYR A 306 -5.97 20.80 -10.25
N GLU A 307 -5.19 19.81 -9.82
CA GLU A 307 -5.10 18.53 -10.50
C GLU A 307 -6.44 17.80 -10.44
N ARG A 308 -6.90 17.29 -11.59
CA ARG A 308 -8.11 16.48 -11.70
C ARG A 308 -7.74 15.04 -11.99
N TYR A 309 -8.45 14.13 -11.34
CA TYR A 309 -8.22 12.70 -11.42
C TYR A 309 -9.38 12.01 -12.12
N GLN A 310 -9.05 11.06 -12.99
CA GLN A 310 -10.04 10.22 -13.64
C GLN A 310 -10.49 9.11 -12.67
N LEU A 311 -11.71 9.22 -12.14
CA LEU A 311 -12.31 8.31 -11.17
C LEU A 311 -13.68 7.87 -11.67
N GLY A 312 -13.89 6.56 -11.86
CA GLY A 312 -15.20 6.02 -12.20
C GLY A 312 -15.82 6.59 -13.48
N GLY A 313 -14.98 6.94 -14.46
CA GLY A 313 -15.42 7.58 -15.72
C GLY A 313 -15.60 9.10 -15.65
N GLN A 314 -15.38 9.73 -14.50
CA GLN A 314 -15.50 11.18 -14.30
C GLN A 314 -14.15 11.82 -13.96
N GLN A 315 -14.03 13.13 -14.21
CA GLN A 315 -12.86 13.93 -13.84
C GLN A 315 -13.17 14.71 -12.57
N LEU A 316 -12.47 14.38 -11.49
CA LEU A 316 -12.73 14.90 -10.14
C LEU A 316 -11.52 15.64 -9.59
N ALA A 317 -11.73 16.86 -9.08
CA ALA A 317 -10.79 17.54 -8.21
C ALA A 317 -10.94 17.01 -6.78
N TRP A 318 -10.06 16.09 -6.38
CA TRP A 318 -10.11 15.46 -5.05
C TRP A 318 -10.12 16.50 -3.93
N GLY A 319 -11.07 16.38 -3.01
CA GLY A 319 -11.22 17.30 -1.89
C GLY A 319 -12.04 18.56 -2.18
N PHE A 320 -12.35 18.86 -3.44
CA PHE A 320 -13.28 19.93 -3.80
C PHE A 320 -14.60 19.39 -4.34
N GLU A 321 -14.52 18.28 -5.07
CA GLU A 321 -15.64 17.63 -5.71
C GLU A 321 -15.82 16.21 -5.18
N SER A 322 -17.03 15.68 -5.25
CA SER A 322 -17.33 14.27 -4.94
C SER A 322 -17.89 13.50 -6.14
N LEU A 323 -17.88 12.17 -6.06
CA LEU A 323 -18.38 11.30 -7.11
C LEU A 323 -19.88 11.08 -6.90
N ALA A 324 -20.69 12.01 -7.41
CA ALA A 324 -22.15 12.04 -7.23
C ALA A 324 -22.59 12.08 -5.75
N GLY A 325 -21.96 12.93 -4.93
CA GLY A 325 -22.26 13.07 -3.50
C GLY A 325 -21.52 12.06 -2.61
N ALA A 326 -20.70 11.19 -3.20
CA ALA A 326 -20.04 10.09 -2.50
C ALA A 326 -18.51 10.17 -2.58
N ALA A 327 -17.86 9.65 -1.53
CA ALA A 327 -16.43 9.38 -1.57
C ALA A 327 -16.15 8.18 -2.50
N PRO A 328 -15.29 8.30 -3.53
CA PRO A 328 -14.98 7.20 -4.44
C PRO A 328 -14.49 5.93 -3.72
N TYR A 329 -13.70 6.11 -2.67
CA TYR A 329 -13.28 5.10 -1.71
C TYR A 329 -12.83 5.82 -0.44
N LEU A 330 -12.95 5.16 0.72
CA LEU A 330 -12.77 5.82 2.02
C LEU A 330 -11.74 5.08 2.88
N GLN A 331 -10.55 5.69 3.10
CA GLN A 331 -9.49 5.05 3.87
C GLN A 331 -8.52 5.99 4.63
N PRO A 332 -8.55 6.00 5.97
CA PRO A 332 -9.79 5.93 6.73
C PRO A 332 -10.59 7.23 6.60
N ILE A 333 -10.00 8.31 6.06
CA ILE A 333 -10.66 9.61 5.92
C ILE A 333 -10.96 9.99 4.47
N TYR A 334 -11.97 10.83 4.31
CA TYR A 334 -12.19 11.68 3.14
C TYR A 334 -12.31 13.12 3.61
N VAL A 335 -11.79 14.06 2.83
CA VAL A 335 -11.68 15.47 3.23
C VAL A 335 -12.40 16.36 2.24
N GLN A 336 -12.94 17.46 2.73
CA GLN A 336 -13.39 18.59 1.92
C GLN A 336 -12.57 19.82 2.26
N LEU A 337 -11.92 20.35 1.23
CA LEU A 337 -11.08 21.53 1.23
C LEU A 337 -11.94 22.77 0.97
N SER A 338 -11.34 23.97 1.06
CA SER A 338 -12.04 25.23 0.81
C SER A 338 -11.51 25.94 -0.44
N GLU A 339 -12.36 26.66 -1.19
CA GLU A 339 -11.96 27.37 -2.42
C GLU A 339 -10.79 28.37 -2.25
N ARG A 340 -10.54 28.87 -1.04
CA ARG A 340 -9.51 29.89 -0.76
C ARG A 340 -8.09 29.31 -0.62
N GLU A 341 -7.95 28.02 -0.80
CA GLU A 341 -6.77 27.30 -0.37
C GLU A 341 -5.54 27.54 -1.25
N ARG A 342 -4.42 27.84 -0.59
CA ARG A 342 -3.07 27.55 -1.09
C ARG A 342 -2.42 26.61 -0.08
N PRO A 343 -1.71 25.55 -0.52
CA PRO A 343 -0.92 24.75 0.40
C PRO A 343 0.02 25.69 1.16
N ARG A 344 0.19 25.49 2.47
CA ARG A 344 1.29 26.14 3.19
C ARG A 344 2.57 25.68 2.50
N ALA A 345 3.17 26.55 1.70
CA ALA A 345 4.53 26.32 1.23
C ALA A 345 5.37 26.11 2.49
N LEU A 346 5.97 24.93 2.65
CA LEU A 346 7.08 24.71 3.57
C LEU A 346 8.00 25.92 3.41
N SER A 347 8.05 26.76 4.45
CA SER A 347 8.51 28.13 4.29
C SER A 347 9.92 28.14 3.67
N GLY A 348 10.05 28.71 2.48
CA GLY A 348 11.33 28.93 1.79
C GLY A 348 12.32 29.80 2.56
N LYS A 349 12.01 30.20 3.80
CA LYS A 349 12.89 30.93 4.72
C LYS A 349 14.10 30.13 5.21
N LEU A 350 14.13 28.80 5.03
CA LEU A 350 15.32 27.99 5.33
C LEU A 350 16.27 27.83 4.13
N LEU A 351 15.79 28.02 2.90
CA LEU A 351 16.58 27.83 1.68
C LEU A 351 17.31 29.11 1.22
N SER A 352 16.86 30.29 1.64
CA SER A 352 17.49 31.57 1.29
C SER A 352 18.77 31.90 2.07
N LYS A 353 19.27 30.97 2.90
CA LYS A 353 20.48 31.14 3.72
C LYS A 353 21.66 30.27 3.28
N LEU A 354 21.55 29.53 2.16
CA LEU A 354 22.64 28.70 1.65
C LEU A 354 23.48 29.47 0.60
N PRO A 355 24.83 29.40 0.65
CA PRO A 355 25.69 30.01 -0.35
C PRO A 355 25.45 29.43 -1.75
N THR A 356 25.54 30.30 -2.77
CA THR A 356 25.21 30.06 -4.18
C THR A 356 25.89 28.84 -4.82
N ALA A 357 26.98 28.33 -4.23
CA ALA A 357 27.66 27.11 -4.70
C ALA A 357 26.88 25.81 -4.43
N LEU A 358 25.91 25.80 -3.50
CA LEU A 358 25.02 24.64 -3.30
C LEU A 358 23.78 24.65 -4.21
N THR A 359 23.47 25.77 -4.88
CA THR A 359 22.27 25.89 -5.72
C THR A 359 22.38 25.07 -7.01
N VAL A 360 23.60 24.86 -7.52
CA VAL A 360 23.82 24.09 -8.77
C VAL A 360 23.69 22.58 -8.58
N LEU A 361 23.84 22.07 -7.35
CA LEU A 361 23.60 20.65 -7.03
C LEU A 361 22.12 20.30 -6.79
N PHE A 362 21.23 21.31 -6.72
CA PHE A 362 19.82 21.10 -6.36
C PHE A 362 18.81 21.31 -7.50
N VAL A 363 19.24 21.73 -8.70
CA VAL A 363 18.35 21.92 -9.85
C VAL A 363 18.24 20.65 -10.73
N GLY A 364 19.00 19.60 -10.41
CA GLY A 364 19.16 18.43 -11.27
C GLY A 364 18.75 17.07 -10.70
N SER A 365 17.76 16.96 -9.79
CA SER A 365 17.14 15.65 -9.50
C SER A 365 15.86 15.77 -8.66
N LYS A 366 14.70 15.52 -9.27
CA LYS A 366 13.43 15.26 -8.55
C LYS A 366 13.43 13.93 -7.75
N GLN A 367 14.59 13.28 -7.57
CA GLN A 367 14.71 11.96 -6.93
C GLN A 367 15.42 11.94 -5.56
N VAL A 368 15.86 13.09 -5.03
CA VAL A 368 16.64 13.12 -3.77
C VAL A 368 15.86 13.65 -2.55
N GLN A 369 14.63 14.15 -2.70
CA GLN A 369 13.80 14.54 -1.56
C GLN A 369 13.14 13.36 -0.80
N GLN A 370 13.37 12.11 -1.19
CA GLN A 370 12.79 10.92 -0.54
C GLN A 370 13.63 10.29 0.59
N LEU A 371 14.78 10.87 1.00
CA LEU A 371 15.73 10.16 1.89
C LEU A 371 16.03 10.81 3.25
N LEU A 372 15.29 11.83 3.71
CA LEU A 372 15.51 12.42 5.04
C LEU A 372 14.27 12.40 5.94
N GLY A 373 13.56 11.27 5.96
CA GLY A 373 12.69 10.90 7.07
C GLY A 373 13.52 10.39 8.25
N ARG A 374 13.28 10.92 9.44
CA ARG A 374 13.99 10.58 10.69
C ARG A 374 13.88 9.08 11.01
N TRP A 375 15.01 8.37 11.03
CA TRP A 375 15.08 6.99 11.52
C TRP A 375 15.74 6.95 12.92
N ARG A 376 14.99 6.52 13.93
CA ARG A 376 15.54 5.86 15.12
C ARG A 376 15.10 4.40 15.06
N ILE A 377 16.01 3.51 14.66
CA ILE A 377 15.78 2.06 14.64
C ILE A 377 16.46 1.47 15.87
N THR A 378 15.68 0.84 16.74
CA THR A 378 16.16 -0.27 17.58
C THR A 378 15.89 -1.58 16.81
N PRO A 379 16.92 -2.32 16.37
CA PRO A 379 16.69 -3.52 15.57
C PRO A 379 16.48 -4.76 16.45
N SER A 380 15.48 -5.59 16.09
CA SER A 380 15.40 -7.00 16.48
C SER A 380 16.32 -7.86 15.58
N PRO A 381 16.82 -9.02 16.07
CA PRO A 381 18.02 -9.63 15.50
C PRO A 381 17.71 -10.76 14.50
N GLN A 382 17.12 -10.51 13.32
CA GLN A 382 16.99 -11.57 12.28
C GLN A 382 17.18 -11.17 10.80
N HIS A 383 17.60 -9.94 10.46
CA HIS A 383 17.96 -9.62 9.05
C HIS A 383 19.28 -8.82 8.96
N ARG A 384 20.41 -9.54 9.01
CA ARG A 384 21.76 -8.99 8.75
C ARG A 384 22.40 -9.70 7.55
N LEU A 385 21.89 -9.51 6.34
CA LEU A 385 22.67 -9.85 5.14
C LEU A 385 22.26 -9.01 3.91
N SER A 386 20.98 -8.67 3.76
CA SER A 386 20.47 -7.85 2.64
C SER A 386 20.79 -6.34 2.78
N ALA A 387 20.84 -5.81 4.00
CA ALA A 387 21.24 -4.42 4.23
C ALA A 387 22.73 -4.18 3.93
N TRP A 388 23.60 -5.17 4.11
CA TRP A 388 25.05 -4.99 3.95
C TRP A 388 25.49 -4.76 2.49
N LEU A 389 24.80 -5.39 1.53
CA LEU A 389 25.13 -5.28 0.11
C LEU A 389 24.64 -3.96 -0.53
N GLY A 390 23.54 -3.39 -0.03
CA GLY A 390 23.00 -2.11 -0.53
C GLY A 390 23.82 -0.89 -0.12
N TRP A 391 24.31 -0.85 1.13
CA TRP A 391 25.11 0.28 1.62
C TRP A 391 26.54 0.30 1.06
N GLY A 392 27.12 -0.86 0.78
CA GLY A 392 28.46 -0.96 0.17
C GLY A 392 28.52 -0.35 -1.24
N GLY A 393 27.47 -0.53 -2.05
CA GLY A 393 27.39 0.04 -3.40
C GLY A 393 27.22 1.56 -3.41
N ILE A 394 26.44 2.10 -2.46
CA ILE A 394 26.26 3.56 -2.30
C ILE A 394 27.55 4.21 -1.82
N PHE A 395 28.29 3.56 -0.92
CA PHE A 395 29.57 4.09 -0.44
C PHE A 395 30.63 4.11 -1.55
N LEU A 396 30.70 3.06 -2.38
CA LEU A 396 31.62 3.02 -3.52
C LEU A 396 31.32 4.11 -4.56
N SER A 397 30.04 4.37 -4.85
CA SER A 397 29.68 5.38 -5.86
C SER A 397 29.98 6.81 -5.38
N VAL A 398 29.73 7.09 -4.09
CA VAL A 398 30.06 8.38 -3.47
C VAL A 398 31.58 8.56 -3.36
N PHE A 399 32.31 7.51 -3.00
CA PHE A 399 33.77 7.53 -2.91
C PHE A 399 34.43 7.81 -4.27
N PHE A 400 34.02 7.11 -5.34
CA PHE A 400 34.54 7.38 -6.68
C PHE A 400 34.13 8.77 -7.18
N SER A 401 32.91 9.23 -6.92
CA SER A 401 32.46 10.55 -7.40
C SER A 401 33.21 11.72 -6.76
N LEU A 402 33.60 11.59 -5.48
CA LEU A 402 34.29 12.65 -4.74
C LEU A 402 35.81 12.63 -4.93
N PHE A 403 36.42 11.45 -5.07
CA PHE A 403 37.88 11.33 -5.07
C PHE A 403 38.50 11.06 -6.44
N LEU A 404 37.73 10.61 -7.43
CA LEU A 404 38.23 10.42 -8.80
C LEU A 404 38.78 11.72 -9.43
N PRO A 405 38.15 12.91 -9.25
CA PRO A 405 38.73 14.17 -9.74
C PRO A 405 40.02 14.55 -9.02
N LEU A 406 40.13 14.23 -7.73
CA LEU A 406 41.32 14.49 -6.91
C LEU A 406 42.49 13.58 -7.34
N ILE A 407 42.20 12.32 -7.62
CA ILE A 407 43.18 11.34 -8.12
C ILE A 407 43.64 11.74 -9.53
N ILE A 408 42.73 12.11 -10.43
CA ILE A 408 43.08 12.59 -11.79
C ILE A 408 43.92 13.88 -11.71
N SER A 409 43.60 14.78 -10.78
CA SER A 409 44.36 16.01 -10.53
C SER A 409 45.74 15.76 -9.93
N MET A 410 45.96 14.68 -9.18
CA MET A 410 47.25 14.38 -8.55
C MET A 410 48.24 13.70 -9.50
N PHE A 411 47.77 13.06 -10.59
CA PHE A 411 48.61 12.22 -11.44
C PHE A 411 48.79 12.72 -12.90
N GLY A 412 48.17 13.84 -13.27
CA GLY A 412 48.36 14.46 -14.60
C GLY A 412 47.69 13.66 -15.73
N THR A 413 47.35 14.34 -16.82
CA THR A 413 46.43 13.86 -17.87
C THR A 413 47.05 12.92 -18.92
N GLU A 414 48.16 12.24 -18.63
CA GLU A 414 48.73 11.25 -19.55
C GLU A 414 48.91 9.90 -18.87
N ILE A 415 47.83 9.12 -18.80
CA ILE A 415 47.89 7.69 -18.54
C ILE A 415 47.26 6.97 -19.73
N HIS A 416 48.11 6.41 -20.59
CA HIS A 416 47.70 5.46 -21.62
C HIS A 416 47.23 4.16 -20.96
N ILE A 417 45.99 3.76 -21.23
CA ILE A 417 45.27 2.67 -20.55
C ILE A 417 45.53 1.34 -21.27
N PRO A 418 46.34 0.45 -20.67
CA PRO A 418 45.97 -0.96 -20.57
C PRO A 418 46.03 -1.51 -19.14
N SER A 419 46.58 -0.77 -18.17
CA SER A 419 46.83 -1.22 -16.79
C SER A 419 45.75 -0.83 -15.77
N PHE A 420 44.82 0.07 -16.13
CA PHE A 420 43.79 0.57 -15.19
C PHE A 420 42.72 -0.49 -14.86
N SER A 421 42.38 -1.36 -15.82
CA SER A 421 41.44 -2.48 -15.59
C SER A 421 42.05 -3.53 -14.65
N LEU A 422 43.37 -3.76 -14.75
CA LEU A 422 44.09 -4.69 -13.89
C LEU A 422 44.19 -4.14 -12.46
N LEU A 423 44.50 -2.85 -12.31
CA LEU A 423 44.59 -2.19 -10.99
C LEU A 423 43.22 -2.08 -10.31
N SER A 424 42.18 -1.72 -11.05
CA SER A 424 40.79 -1.73 -10.56
C SER A 424 40.36 -3.13 -10.10
N SER A 425 40.73 -4.16 -10.87
CA SER A 425 40.41 -5.55 -10.53
C SER A 425 41.18 -6.03 -9.31
N LEU A 426 42.47 -5.70 -9.19
CA LEU A 426 43.31 -6.05 -8.04
C LEU A 426 42.87 -5.34 -6.76
N ILE A 427 42.51 -4.05 -6.83
CA ILE A 427 41.99 -3.30 -5.68
C ILE A 427 40.64 -3.88 -5.24
N THR A 428 39.77 -4.23 -6.20
CA THR A 428 38.47 -4.85 -5.90
C THR A 428 38.64 -6.22 -5.26
N ILE A 429 39.56 -7.06 -5.77
CA ILE A 429 39.88 -8.37 -5.20
C ILE A 429 40.51 -8.23 -3.80
N PHE A 430 41.42 -7.28 -3.61
CA PHE A 430 42.05 -7.03 -2.31
C PHE A 430 41.03 -6.55 -1.27
N PHE A 431 40.12 -5.65 -1.65
CA PHE A 431 39.01 -5.19 -0.81
C PHE A 431 38.03 -6.32 -0.48
N PHE A 432 37.67 -7.15 -1.46
CA PHE A 432 36.75 -8.28 -1.24
C PHE A 432 37.37 -9.36 -0.34
N GLN A 433 38.65 -9.68 -0.53
CA GLN A 433 39.33 -10.70 0.29
C GLN A 433 39.55 -10.27 1.74
N HIS A 434 39.75 -8.97 2.01
CA HIS A 434 39.93 -8.47 3.37
C HIS A 434 38.61 -8.15 4.09
N ILE A 435 37.57 -7.70 3.40
CA ILE A 435 36.24 -7.48 4.00
C ILE A 435 35.62 -8.81 4.47
N ILE A 436 35.85 -9.91 3.75
CA ILE A 436 35.31 -11.23 4.12
C ILE A 436 36.01 -11.83 5.37
N ARG A 437 37.22 -11.37 5.73
CA ARG A 437 37.97 -11.91 6.88
C ARG A 437 37.84 -11.11 8.19
N ILE A 438 37.26 -9.91 8.17
CA ILE A 438 37.24 -9.04 9.36
C ILE A 438 35.81 -8.93 9.91
N ASN A 439 35.37 -10.00 10.58
CA ASN A 439 34.22 -9.92 11.48
C ASN A 439 34.65 -9.22 12.77
N GLY A 440 34.35 -7.92 12.91
CA GLY A 440 34.30 -7.27 14.24
C GLY A 440 35.14 -6.02 14.47
N ILE A 441 35.73 -5.39 13.44
CA ILE A 441 36.49 -4.14 13.64
C ILE A 441 35.65 -2.93 13.24
N ARG A 442 35.62 -1.91 14.12
CA ARG A 442 34.91 -0.64 13.90
C ARG A 442 35.56 0.15 12.77
N TRP A 443 34.74 0.63 11.82
CA TRP A 443 35.14 1.32 10.57
C TRP A 443 36.14 2.49 10.71
N TRP A 444 36.28 3.11 11.88
CA TRP A 444 37.26 4.19 12.07
C TRP A 444 38.73 3.71 12.14
N LEU A 445 38.97 2.41 12.35
CA LEU A 445 40.32 1.84 12.27
C LEU A 445 40.84 1.76 10.83
N LEU A 446 39.95 1.69 9.82
CA LEU A 446 40.35 1.77 8.40
C LEU A 446 40.87 3.17 8.02
N LEU A 447 40.37 4.22 8.67
CA LEU A 447 40.90 5.59 8.50
C LEU A 447 42.32 5.74 9.07
N LEU A 448 42.66 4.98 10.11
CA LEU A 448 44.01 4.96 10.68
C LEU A 448 45.02 4.18 9.83
N MET A 449 44.55 3.23 9.01
CA MET A 449 45.40 2.45 8.10
C MET A 449 45.63 3.14 6.74
N PHE A 450 44.91 4.22 6.46
CA PHE A 450 44.97 4.96 5.19
C PHE A 450 46.37 5.52 4.85
N PRO A 451 47.15 6.07 5.81
CA PRO A 451 48.52 6.51 5.53
C PRO A 451 49.45 5.36 5.14
N ALA A 452 49.30 4.20 5.78
CA ALA A 452 50.12 3.02 5.50
C ALA A 452 49.82 2.41 4.11
N ILE A 453 48.56 2.49 3.67
CA ILE A 453 48.15 2.04 2.33
C ILE A 453 48.71 2.98 1.24
N LEU A 454 48.75 4.28 1.51
CA LEU A 454 49.38 5.26 0.60
C LEU A 454 50.89 5.10 0.50
N ASP A 455 51.57 4.79 1.61
CA ASP A 455 53.01 4.50 1.59
C ASP A 455 53.33 3.17 0.90
N LEU A 456 52.50 2.14 1.08
CA LEU A 456 52.64 0.88 0.34
C LEU A 456 52.44 1.11 -1.17
N ALA A 457 51.45 1.90 -1.56
CA ALA A 457 51.21 2.25 -2.97
C ALA A 457 52.37 3.05 -3.58
N ARG A 458 52.97 3.98 -2.82
CA ARG A 458 54.19 4.70 -3.25
C ARG A 458 55.40 3.79 -3.39
N THR A 459 55.59 2.85 -2.46
CA THR A 459 56.72 1.91 -2.47
C THR A 459 56.61 0.94 -3.64
N VAL A 460 55.39 0.45 -3.93
CA VAL A 460 55.12 -0.40 -5.10
C VAL A 460 55.32 0.37 -6.40
N TRP A 461 54.96 1.66 -6.46
CA TRP A 461 55.20 2.50 -7.63
C TRP A 461 56.70 2.78 -7.87
N SER A 462 57.50 3.01 -6.83
CA SER A 462 58.96 3.18 -6.95
C SER A 462 59.71 1.90 -7.32
N LEU A 463 59.06 0.74 -7.24
CA LEU A 463 59.60 -0.55 -7.68
C LEU A 463 59.18 -0.89 -9.12
N ILE A 464 58.18 -0.18 -9.67
CA ILE A 464 57.62 -0.40 -11.01
C ILE A 464 58.08 0.69 -12.00
N ALA A 465 58.41 1.89 -11.51
CA ALA A 465 59.12 2.96 -12.24
C ALA A 465 60.63 2.74 -12.16
#